data_AF-G4CH40-F1
#
_entry.id   AF-G4CH40-F1
#
_cell.length_a   1.000
_cell.length_b   1.000
_cell.length_c   1.000
_cell.angle_alpha   90.00
_cell.angle_beta   90.00
_cell.angle_gamma   90.00
#
_symmetry.space_group_name_H-M   'P 1'
#
loop_
_entity.id
_entity.type
_entity.pdbx_description
1 polymer ?
#
loop_
_entity_poly.entity_id
_entity_poly.type
_entity_poly.pdbx_seq_one_letter_code
_entity_poly.pdbx_strand_id
1 'polypeptide(L)'
;MGFIIFIIIIVVIIVAIIIQANTELNEREKARKSYLASLEKLKNNPTNPNIKQQTLQLGREYSHLTRNKKGVAIFDEIALMNDINAACAAATISEFSSNSMLERHNNTSSTIQEKINTLTSLYEQGVIDEKEFQQRKKQILDNI
;
A
#
# COMPACT_ATOMS: atom_id res chain seq x y z
N MET A 1 -1.40 -5.94 61.70
CA MET A 1 -1.56 -4.76 60.81
C MET A 1 -0.69 -4.86 59.56
N GLY A 2 0.64 -5.04 59.66
CA GLY A 2 1.53 -5.07 58.48
C GLY A 2 1.20 -6.15 57.43
N PHE A 3 0.82 -7.36 57.84
CA PHE A 3 0.47 -8.45 56.92
C PHE A 3 -0.81 -8.19 56.12
N ILE A 4 -1.83 -7.58 56.74
CA ILE A 4 -3.09 -7.21 56.06
C ILE A 4 -2.82 -6.10 55.03
N ILE A 5 -2.00 -5.11 55.37
CA ILE A 5 -1.60 -4.04 54.46
C ILE A 5 -0.83 -4.60 53.25
N PHE A 6 0.04 -5.59 53.47
CA PHE A 6 0.78 -6.27 52.40
C PHE A 6 -0.14 -7.01 51.42
N ILE A 7 -1.16 -7.72 51.93
CA ILE A 7 -2.16 -8.39 51.08
C ILE A 7 -2.95 -7.38 50.24
N ILE A 8 -3.37 -6.25 50.84
CA ILE A 8 -4.10 -5.19 50.13
C ILE A 8 -3.25 -4.62 48.98
N ILE A 9 -1.95 -4.38 49.22
CA ILE A 9 -1.04 -3.90 48.17
C ILE A 9 -0.94 -4.89 47.01
N ILE A 10 -0.80 -6.20 47.30
CA ILE A 10 -0.75 -7.24 46.26
C ILE A 10 -2.04 -7.26 45.42
N VAL A 11 -3.20 -7.19 46.07
CA VAL A 11 -4.49 -7.18 45.38
C VAL A 11 -4.62 -5.96 44.46
N VAL A 12 -4.21 -4.77 44.91
CA VAL A 12 -4.22 -3.55 44.09
C VAL A 12 -3.31 -3.69 42.86
N ILE A 13 -2.10 -4.25 43.03
CA ILE A 13 -1.17 -4.48 41.93
C ILE A 13 -1.77 -5.45 40.90
N ILE A 14 -2.39 -6.55 41.35
CA ILE A 14 -3.03 -7.53 40.46
C ILE A 14 -4.17 -6.87 39.67
N VAL A 15 -5.03 -6.09 40.33
CA VAL A 15 -6.13 -5.37 39.67
C VAL A 15 -5.61 -4.38 38.63
N ALA A 16 -4.55 -3.62 38.94
CA ALA A 16 -3.95 -2.68 38.01
C ALA A 16 -3.41 -3.37 36.74
N ILE A 17 -2.78 -4.54 36.89
CA ILE A 17 -2.26 -5.34 35.76
C ILE A 17 -3.41 -5.82 34.87
N ILE A 18 -4.52 -6.29 35.45
CA ILE A 18 -5.69 -6.78 34.70
C ILE A 18 -6.33 -5.67 33.88
N ILE A 19 -6.45 -4.45 34.44
CA ILE A 19 -7.03 -3.31 33.74
C ILE A 19 -6.16 -2.91 32.53
N GLN A 20 -4.84 -2.80 32.70
CA GLN A 20 -3.92 -2.47 31.60
C GLN A 20 -3.95 -3.51 30.46
N ALA A 21 -4.01 -4.79 30.79
CA ALA A 21 -4.06 -5.84 29.77
C ALA A 21 -5.35 -5.75 28.93
N ASN A 22 -6.49 -5.43 29.55
CA ASN A 22 -7.77 -5.30 28.85
C ASN A 22 -7.85 -4.06 27.95
N THR A 23 -7.23 -2.94 28.34
CA THR A 23 -7.23 -1.73 27.51
C THR A 23 -6.44 -1.92 26.22
N GLU A 24 -5.27 -2.56 26.28
CA GLU A 24 -4.46 -2.85 25.09
C GLU A 24 -5.17 -3.76 24.09
N LEU A 25 -5.88 -4.78 24.60
CA LEU A 25 -6.66 -5.70 23.75
C LEU A 25 -7.81 -4.97 23.04
N ASN A 26 -8.53 -4.10 23.76
CA ASN A 26 -9.63 -3.34 23.19
C ASN A 26 -9.17 -2.36 22.10
N GLU A 27 -8.03 -1.68 22.31
CA GLU A 27 -7.47 -0.76 21.31
C GLU A 27 -7.03 -1.50 20.04
N ARG A 28 -6.36 -2.65 20.20
CA ARG A 28 -5.99 -3.53 19.07
C ARG A 28 -7.21 -4.02 18.29
N GLU A 29 -8.24 -4.49 18.99
CA GLU A 29 -9.48 -4.94 18.35
C GLU A 29 -10.16 -3.82 17.58
N LYS A 30 -10.21 -2.61 18.17
CA LYS A 30 -10.81 -1.44 17.52
C LYS A 30 -10.05 -1.07 16.25
N ALA A 31 -8.72 -1.01 16.31
CA ALA A 31 -7.88 -0.74 15.14
C ALA A 31 -8.06 -1.82 14.06
N ARG A 32 -8.13 -3.10 14.45
CA ARG A 32 -8.42 -4.22 13.53
C ARG A 32 -9.76 -4.04 12.81
N LYS A 33 -10.82 -3.73 13.56
CA LYS A 33 -12.16 -3.53 12.99
C LYS A 33 -12.20 -2.36 12.01
N SER A 34 -11.56 -1.24 12.37
CA SER A 34 -11.45 -0.06 11.49
C SER A 34 -10.70 -0.38 10.20
N TYR A 35 -9.57 -1.07 10.29
CA TYR A 35 -8.80 -1.52 9.13
C TYR A 35 -9.63 -2.43 8.22
N LEU A 36 -10.28 -3.47 8.76
CA LEU A 36 -11.10 -4.39 7.97
C LEU A 36 -12.29 -3.70 7.30
N ALA A 37 -12.96 -2.78 8.01
CA ALA A 37 -14.04 -1.99 7.44
C ALA A 37 -13.57 -1.10 6.29
N SER A 38 -12.35 -0.53 6.39
CA SER A 38 -11.75 0.25 5.30
C SER A 38 -11.33 -0.64 4.13
N LEU A 39 -10.81 -1.84 4.39
CA LEU A 39 -10.47 -2.82 3.36
C LEU A 39 -11.70 -3.27 2.58
N GLU A 40 -12.83 -3.52 3.23
CA GLU A 40 -14.10 -3.82 2.56
C GLU A 40 -14.56 -2.66 1.65
N LYS A 41 -14.43 -1.41 2.11
CA LYS A 41 -14.71 -0.23 1.28
C LYS A 41 -13.77 -0.16 0.07
N LEU A 42 -12.50 -0.50 0.26
CA LEU A 42 -11.50 -0.54 -0.81
C LEU A 42 -11.82 -1.66 -1.81
N LYS A 43 -12.22 -2.84 -1.37
CA LYS A 43 -12.66 -3.93 -2.26
C LYS A 43 -13.86 -3.53 -3.12
N ASN A 44 -14.77 -2.73 -2.58
CA ASN A 44 -15.93 -2.21 -3.33
C ASN A 44 -15.57 -1.04 -4.27
N ASN A 45 -14.52 -0.27 -3.96
CA ASN A 45 -14.05 0.87 -4.77
C ASN A 45 -12.52 0.86 -4.93
N PRO A 46 -11.98 -0.16 -5.61
CA PRO A 46 -10.55 -0.48 -5.59
C PRO A 46 -9.65 0.51 -6.33
N THR A 47 -10.22 1.35 -7.19
CA THR A 47 -9.51 2.41 -7.93
C THR A 47 -9.49 3.75 -7.19
N ASN A 48 -10.17 3.87 -6.05
CA ASN A 48 -10.25 5.13 -5.31
C ASN A 48 -8.97 5.38 -4.48
N PRO A 49 -8.16 6.39 -4.83
CA PRO A 49 -6.88 6.65 -4.16
C PRO A 49 -7.05 7.10 -2.70
N ASN A 50 -8.14 7.80 -2.38
CA ASN A 50 -8.39 8.27 -1.01
C ASN A 50 -8.68 7.10 -0.07
N ILE A 51 -9.46 6.12 -0.53
CA ILE A 51 -9.77 4.92 0.26
C ILE A 51 -8.49 4.11 0.45
N LYS A 52 -7.67 3.95 -0.60
CA LYS A 52 -6.38 3.26 -0.52
C LYS A 52 -5.46 3.90 0.52
N GLN A 53 -5.32 5.23 0.50
CA GLN A 53 -4.50 5.96 1.48
C GLN A 53 -5.04 5.78 2.91
N GLN A 54 -6.36 5.85 3.08
CA GLN A 54 -6.99 5.63 4.38
C GLN A 54 -6.77 4.20 4.90
N THR A 55 -6.93 3.18 4.04
CA THR A 55 -6.71 1.77 4.39
C THR A 55 -5.26 1.52 4.80
N LEU A 56 -4.29 2.14 4.10
CA LEU A 56 -2.87 2.09 4.47
C LEU A 56 -2.60 2.71 5.83
N GLN A 57 -3.20 3.87 6.13
CA GLN A 57 -3.01 4.55 7.40
C GLN A 57 -3.55 3.71 8.58
N LEU A 58 -4.75 3.15 8.43
CA LEU A 58 -5.35 2.26 9.43
C LEU A 58 -4.56 0.96 9.59
N GLY A 59 -4.00 0.44 8.50
CA GLY A 59 -3.12 -0.73 8.53
C GLY A 59 -1.83 -0.49 9.33
N ARG A 60 -1.21 0.68 9.17
CA ARG A 60 -0.02 1.09 9.96
C ARG A 60 -0.34 1.26 11.43
N GLU A 61 -1.48 1.86 11.75
CA GLU A 61 -1.95 2.01 13.13
C GLU A 61 -2.15 0.63 13.80
N TYR A 62 -2.81 -0.30 13.10
CA TYR A 62 -2.98 -1.66 13.58
C TYR A 62 -1.65 -2.42 13.74
N SER A 63 -0.73 -2.29 12.77
CA SER A 63 0.61 -2.91 12.85
C SER A 63 1.41 -2.36 14.05
N HIS A 64 1.36 -1.04 14.28
CA HIS A 64 1.99 -0.42 15.45
C HIS A 64 1.45 -1.02 16.76
N LEU A 65 0.12 -1.10 16.90
CA LEU A 65 -0.50 -1.63 18.12
C LEU A 65 -0.19 -3.12 18.34
N THR A 66 0.13 -3.88 17.29
CA THR A 66 0.48 -5.30 17.35
C THR A 66 1.98 -5.56 17.45
N ARG A 67 2.80 -4.52 17.62
CA ARG A 67 4.24 -4.63 17.78
C ARG A 67 4.61 -5.19 19.16
N ASN A 68 5.40 -6.26 19.18
CA ASN A 68 5.94 -6.79 20.43
C ASN A 68 7.09 -5.91 20.95
N LYS A 69 7.53 -6.13 22.20
CA LYS A 69 8.62 -5.36 22.85
C LYS A 69 9.97 -5.43 22.11
N LYS A 70 10.14 -6.32 21.13
CA LYS A 70 11.32 -6.46 20.27
C LYS A 70 11.16 -5.77 18.91
N GLY A 71 10.09 -5.02 18.70
CA GLY A 71 9.85 -4.32 17.44
C GLY A 71 9.31 -5.21 16.31
N VAL A 72 8.98 -6.47 16.58
CA VAL A 72 8.40 -7.38 15.58
C VAL A 72 6.88 -7.23 15.64
N ALA A 73 6.29 -6.75 14.55
CA ALA A 73 4.84 -6.72 14.41
C ALA A 73 4.33 -8.15 14.26
N ILE A 74 3.30 -8.52 15.04
CA ILE A 74 2.61 -9.80 14.83
C ILE A 74 1.96 -9.83 13.44
N PHE A 75 1.64 -8.65 12.89
CA PHE A 75 1.20 -8.46 11.51
C PHE A 75 2.21 -7.59 10.75
N ASP A 76 2.94 -8.21 9.83
CA ASP A 76 3.94 -7.57 8.98
C ASP A 76 3.27 -6.55 8.05
N GLU A 77 3.83 -5.33 7.97
CA GLU A 77 3.40 -4.29 7.04
C GLU A 77 3.44 -4.80 5.59
N ILE A 78 4.32 -5.76 5.28
CA ILE A 78 4.38 -6.39 3.96
C ILE A 78 3.15 -7.26 3.68
N ALA A 79 2.64 -7.99 4.67
CA ALA A 79 1.42 -8.79 4.51
C ALA A 79 0.18 -7.90 4.33
N LEU A 80 0.10 -6.81 5.09
CA LEU A 80 -0.95 -5.77 4.95
C LEU A 80 -0.91 -5.11 3.57
N MET A 81 0.28 -4.79 3.07
CA MET A 81 0.45 -4.20 1.74
C MET A 81 0.08 -5.20 0.63
N ASN A 82 0.33 -6.48 0.84
CA ASN A 82 -0.06 -7.55 -0.08
C ASN A 82 -1.60 -7.64 -0.19
N ASP A 83 -2.31 -7.65 0.94
CA ASP A 83 -3.79 -7.66 0.97
C ASP A 83 -4.39 -6.47 0.21
N ILE A 84 -3.84 -5.26 0.43
CA ILE A 84 -4.28 -4.03 -0.25
C ILE A 84 -4.01 -4.11 -1.75
N ASN A 85 -2.82 -4.58 -2.14
CA ASN A 85 -2.47 -4.75 -3.54
C ASN A 85 -3.31 -5.82 -4.22
N ALA A 86 -3.64 -6.93 -3.54
CA ALA A 86 -4.54 -7.96 -4.04
C ALA A 86 -5.96 -7.41 -4.25
N ALA A 87 -6.46 -6.62 -3.30
CA ALA A 87 -7.76 -5.94 -3.41
C ALA A 87 -7.80 -4.95 -4.59
N CYS A 88 -6.72 -4.20 -4.83
CA CYS A 88 -6.61 -3.30 -5.97
C CYS A 88 -6.34 -4.02 -7.30
N ALA A 89 -5.59 -5.14 -7.29
CA ALA A 89 -5.19 -5.87 -8.49
C ALA A 89 -6.39 -6.46 -9.23
N ALA A 90 -7.40 -6.91 -8.48
CA ALA A 90 -8.67 -7.40 -9.06
C ALA A 90 -9.35 -6.34 -9.94
N ALA A 91 -9.20 -5.05 -9.61
CA ALA A 91 -9.78 -3.96 -10.39
C ALA A 91 -8.98 -3.65 -11.65
N THR A 92 -7.65 -3.65 -11.55
CA THR A 92 -6.79 -3.46 -12.71
C THR A 92 -6.95 -4.58 -13.73
N ILE A 93 -7.20 -5.83 -13.30
CA ILE A 93 -7.49 -6.94 -14.23
C ILE A 93 -8.88 -6.76 -14.87
N SER A 94 -9.87 -6.23 -14.15
CA SER A 94 -11.21 -6.00 -14.70
C SER A 94 -11.26 -4.80 -15.68
N GLU A 95 -10.46 -3.75 -15.46
CA GLU A 95 -10.24 -2.68 -16.45
C GLU A 95 -9.45 -3.17 -17.67
N PHE A 96 -8.44 -4.04 -17.46
CA PHE A 96 -7.65 -4.59 -18.57
C PHE A 96 -8.44 -5.62 -19.39
N SER A 97 -9.33 -6.39 -18.78
CA SER A 97 -10.13 -7.40 -19.50
C SER A 97 -11.35 -6.80 -20.22
N SER A 98 -11.80 -5.61 -19.82
CA SER A 98 -12.90 -4.90 -20.50
C SER A 98 -12.42 -4.03 -21.67
N ASN A 99 -11.17 -3.56 -21.64
CA ASN A 99 -10.57 -2.79 -22.74
C ASN A 99 -9.72 -3.63 -23.70
N SER A 100 -9.22 -4.81 -23.31
CA SER A 100 -8.33 -5.61 -24.18
C SER A 100 -9.00 -6.39 -25.32
N MET A 101 -10.33 -6.40 -25.43
CA MET A 101 -11.01 -6.98 -26.61
C MET A 101 -11.33 -5.94 -27.70
N LEU A 102 -11.25 -4.64 -27.41
CA LEU A 102 -11.49 -3.55 -28.38
C LEU A 102 -10.24 -2.72 -28.75
N GLU A 103 -9.15 -2.82 -27.97
CA GLU A 103 -7.93 -2.00 -28.17
C GLU A 103 -6.79 -2.73 -28.93
N ARG A 104 -7.04 -3.86 -29.60
CA ARG A 104 -5.99 -4.54 -30.38
C ARG A 104 -5.74 -3.94 -31.76
N HIS A 105 -6.34 -2.79 -32.11
CA HIS A 105 -6.19 -2.22 -33.45
C HIS A 105 -5.63 -0.78 -33.54
N ASN A 106 -5.44 -0.01 -32.47
CA ASN A 106 -5.08 1.43 -32.61
C ASN A 106 -3.95 1.98 -31.72
N ASN A 107 -3.21 1.16 -30.96
CA ASN A 107 -2.29 1.67 -29.93
C ASN A 107 -0.78 1.63 -30.28
N THR A 108 -0.42 1.45 -31.56
CA THR A 108 0.99 1.49 -31.98
C THR A 108 1.52 2.92 -32.12
N SER A 109 0.66 3.89 -32.45
CA SER A 109 1.08 5.28 -32.71
C SER A 109 1.38 6.09 -31.45
N SER A 110 0.69 5.81 -30.33
CA SER A 110 0.89 6.52 -29.06
C SER A 110 2.27 6.21 -28.44
N THR A 111 2.70 4.95 -28.50
CA THR A 111 3.99 4.50 -27.95
C THR A 111 5.19 4.99 -28.76
N ILE A 112 5.05 5.16 -30.08
CA ILE A 112 6.10 5.73 -30.93
C ILE A 112 6.29 7.22 -30.63
N GLN A 113 5.19 7.98 -30.54
CA GLN A 113 5.25 9.40 -30.24
C GLN A 113 5.85 9.66 -28.84
N GLU A 114 5.50 8.83 -27.85
CA GLU A 114 6.07 8.91 -26.51
C GLU A 114 7.58 8.64 -26.49
N LYS A 115 8.04 7.64 -27.26
CA LYS A 115 9.47 7.33 -27.43
C LYS A 115 10.23 8.46 -28.13
N ILE A 116 9.65 9.08 -29.16
CA ILE A 116 10.25 10.22 -29.86
C ILE A 116 10.33 11.44 -28.92
N ASN A 117 9.29 11.71 -28.14
CA ASN A 117 9.28 12.83 -27.19
C ASN A 117 10.35 12.65 -26.10
N THR A 118 10.51 11.42 -25.60
CA THR A 118 11.56 11.09 -24.62
C THR A 118 12.96 11.24 -25.22
N LEU A 119 13.14 10.87 -26.49
CA LEU A 119 14.42 11.01 -27.17
C LEU A 119 14.77 12.50 -27.39
N THR A 120 13.77 13.33 -27.72
CA THR A 120 13.94 14.79 -27.88
C THR A 120 14.33 15.46 -26.57
N SER A 121 13.70 15.09 -25.45
CA SER A 121 14.05 15.67 -24.15
C SER A 121 15.47 15.33 -23.70
N LEU A 122 15.95 14.11 -24.01
CA LEU A 122 17.33 13.70 -23.71
C LEU A 122 18.36 14.47 -24.55
N TYR A 123 18.03 14.80 -25.80
CA TYR A 123 18.87 15.62 -26.65
C TYR A 123 18.90 17.09 -26.18
N GLU A 124 17.74 17.66 -25.84
CA GLU A 124 17.64 19.03 -25.29
C GLU A 124 18.38 19.18 -23.95
N GLN A 125 18.41 18.12 -23.14
CA GLN A 125 19.18 18.07 -21.89
C GLN A 125 20.69 17.88 -22.12
N GLY A 126 21.15 17.70 -23.36
CA GLY A 126 22.55 17.48 -23.71
C GLY A 126 23.10 16.14 -23.22
N VAL A 127 22.23 15.18 -22.89
CA VAL A 127 22.59 13.84 -22.39
C VAL A 127 23.07 12.96 -23.53
N ILE A 128 22.55 13.18 -24.74
CA ILE A 128 22.93 12.47 -25.97
C ILE A 128 23.35 13.48 -27.03
N ASP A 129 24.25 13.06 -27.91
CA ASP A 129 24.71 13.89 -29.02
C ASP A 129 23.76 13.81 -30.24
N GLU A 130 23.93 14.73 -31.20
CA GLU A 130 23.12 14.77 -32.43
C GLU A 130 23.19 13.46 -33.22
N LYS A 131 24.34 12.78 -33.23
CA LYS A 131 24.52 11.54 -33.99
C LYS A 131 23.72 10.40 -33.36
N GLU A 132 23.74 10.29 -32.04
CA GLU A 132 22.98 9.31 -31.27
C GLU A 132 21.48 9.57 -31.35
N PHE A 133 21.06 10.84 -31.32
CA PHE A 133 19.67 11.24 -31.49
C PHE A 133 19.13 10.77 -32.86
N GLN A 134 19.83 11.09 -33.95
CA GLN A 134 19.40 10.69 -35.29
C GLN A 134 19.40 9.16 -35.48
N GLN A 135 20.40 8.46 -34.92
CA GLN A 135 20.48 7.01 -35.00
C GLN A 135 19.31 6.33 -34.28
N ARG A 136 18.98 6.76 -33.05
CA ARG A 136 17.88 6.17 -32.28
C ARG A 136 16.52 6.54 -32.85
N LYS A 137 16.37 7.76 -33.35
CA LYS A 137 15.15 8.19 -34.05
C LYS A 137 14.89 7.33 -35.29
N LYS A 138 15.94 7.05 -36.06
CA LYS A 138 15.85 6.14 -37.21
C LYS A 138 15.47 4.73 -36.81
N GLN A 139 16.08 4.16 -35.75
CA GLN A 139 15.72 2.83 -35.24
C GLN A 139 14.26 2.73 -34.77
N ILE A 140 13.70 3.79 -34.19
CA ILE A 140 12.29 3.84 -33.77
C ILE A 140 11.36 3.86 -34.98
N LEU A 141 11.73 4.59 -36.04
CA LEU A 141 10.94 4.68 -37.28
C LEU A 141 11.08 3.43 -38.17
N ASP A 142 12.23 2.76 -38.15
CA ASP A 142 12.48 1.51 -38.89
C ASP A 142 11.80 0.28 -38.23
N ASN A 143 11.32 0.42 -36.98
CA ASN A 143 10.57 -0.61 -36.26
C ASN A 143 9.04 -0.51 -36.46
N ILE A 144 8.61 0.24 -37.49
CA ILE A 144 7.23 0.36 -37.98
C ILE A 144 7.01 -0.71 -39.05
#